data_AF-A0A8T9CGR0-F1
#
_entry.id   AF-A0A8T9CGR0-F1
#
_cell.length_a   1.000
_cell.length_b   1.000
_cell.length_c   1.000
_cell.angle_alpha   90.00
_cell.angle_beta   90.00
_cell.angle_gamma   90.00
#
_symmetry.space_group_name_H-M   'P 1'
#
loop_
_entity.id
_entity.type
_entity.pdbx_description
1 polymer ?
#
loop_
_entity_poly.entity_id
_entity_poly.type
_entity_poly.pdbx_seq_one_letter_code
_entity_poly.pdbx_strand_id
1 'polypeptide(L)'
;MAAKAASVTSSTRSSSWKGWLWDSADVSKEERRFLLKLDFTLLTFGTLGMLIKWIDTSNITNAFVSGMKEDLNLYGNQYNYIVVSWTIGYIVGQWPSNFILTRVPAYIWIPFLEVGWTIFTFSLAGAKTYQQMLALRFVVGLFEAGYWPALYYILGSWYNKRELGKRNGILQSAVSIAPIFSGFLQAGIYTSLNGHAGLAGWRWLFVINGVISLPIAILAYFFLPDTPGTAKPNWLFSEREIELAKERMSIIGRVSEGKPYTVKTILGYFTSWKTLLFTFIFTMQPFCSQPATSFVFWLKAHNKPGKPLVYTVAQINEYPTLGNAFTAVYSLLAVWISDGPLRGRRWPTIIFGNLVSIVIFVLLVVTPVFGPFSHRAPLYIVSSIGGSAVPLTMAWMAELISDNAEQRAFTAAAMNTLQYTFSAWVPLVWFQQVHQPNVTPGNRGAAVVAGLNVIVFTIITSPSVISDASESKVDDAGEKKTPAWAVEDVTPVAKH
;
A
#
# COMPACT_ATOMS: atom_id res chain seq x y z
N MET A 1 -25.96 29.20 -18.75
CA MET A 1 -25.01 28.10 -18.45
C MET A 1 -25.05 27.67 -16.99
N ALA A 2 -25.18 28.57 -16.01
CA ALA A 2 -25.33 28.22 -14.58
C ALA A 2 -26.54 27.32 -14.24
N ALA A 3 -27.67 27.49 -14.95
CA ALA A 3 -28.86 26.65 -14.75
C ALA A 3 -28.68 25.17 -15.19
N LYS A 4 -27.76 24.91 -16.13
CA LYS A 4 -27.45 23.54 -16.61
C LYS A 4 -26.44 22.84 -15.69
N ALA A 5 -25.59 23.60 -15.01
CA ALA A 5 -24.75 23.12 -13.91
C ALA A 5 -25.61 22.79 -12.67
N ALA A 6 -26.62 23.62 -12.37
CA ALA A 6 -27.55 23.40 -11.27
C ALA A 6 -28.43 22.13 -11.42
N SER A 7 -28.75 21.72 -12.65
CA SER A 7 -29.51 20.48 -12.91
C SER A 7 -28.72 19.19 -12.72
N VAL A 8 -27.38 19.27 -12.60
CA VAL A 8 -26.53 18.10 -12.29
C VAL A 8 -26.38 17.92 -10.77
N THR A 9 -26.62 18.97 -9.99
CA THR A 9 -26.40 19.00 -8.53
C THR A 9 -27.54 18.46 -7.66
N SER A 10 -28.69 18.05 -8.20
CA SER A 10 -29.86 17.70 -7.35
C SER A 10 -30.38 16.27 -7.42
N SER A 11 -29.68 15.31 -8.05
CA SER A 11 -30.04 13.91 -7.82
C SER A 11 -29.17 13.33 -6.71
N THR A 12 -29.68 13.37 -5.48
CA THR A 12 -29.50 12.29 -4.50
C THR A 12 -29.95 10.99 -5.16
N ARG A 13 -29.11 10.42 -6.05
CA ARG A 13 -29.36 9.11 -6.64
C ARG A 13 -29.24 8.11 -5.51
N SER A 14 -30.38 7.54 -5.14
CA SER A 14 -30.49 6.34 -4.32
C SER A 14 -29.42 5.36 -4.80
N SER A 15 -28.42 5.09 -3.95
CA SER A 15 -27.35 4.17 -4.27
C SER A 15 -27.96 2.77 -4.43
N SER A 16 -28.02 2.27 -5.66
CA SER A 16 -28.41 0.89 -5.90
C SER A 16 -27.40 -0.03 -5.22
N TRP A 17 -27.81 -1.23 -4.79
CA TRP A 17 -26.88 -2.26 -4.34
C TRP A 17 -25.78 -2.55 -5.40
N LYS A 18 -26.09 -2.31 -6.68
CA LYS A 18 -25.12 -2.38 -7.79
C LYS A 18 -24.07 -1.26 -7.73
N GLY A 19 -24.44 -0.05 -7.33
CA GLY A 19 -23.53 1.06 -7.06
C GLY A 19 -22.63 0.80 -5.85
N TRP A 20 -23.15 0.10 -4.82
CA TRP A 20 -22.32 -0.36 -3.71
C TRP A 20 -21.27 -1.38 -4.16
N LEU A 21 -21.62 -2.29 -5.07
CA LEU A 21 -20.65 -3.24 -5.62
C LEU A 21 -19.61 -2.56 -6.52
N TRP A 22 -20.05 -1.65 -7.39
CA TRP A 22 -19.17 -0.94 -8.32
C TRP A 22 -19.72 0.45 -8.68
N ASP A 23 -18.95 1.50 -8.41
CA ASP A 23 -19.43 2.89 -8.50
C ASP A 23 -19.84 3.30 -9.91
N SER A 24 -19.28 2.65 -10.95
CA SER A 24 -19.64 2.97 -12.34
C SER A 24 -20.98 2.38 -12.80
N ALA A 25 -21.69 1.65 -11.93
CA ALA A 25 -23.02 1.14 -12.22
C ALA A 25 -24.11 2.23 -12.23
N ASP A 26 -23.91 3.30 -11.45
CA ASP A 26 -24.91 4.37 -11.23
C ASP A 26 -24.69 5.61 -12.12
N VAL A 27 -23.64 5.61 -12.96
CA VAL A 27 -23.27 6.71 -13.87
C VAL A 27 -23.88 6.57 -15.26
N SER A 28 -23.81 7.63 -16.08
CA SER A 28 -24.32 7.61 -17.46
C SER A 28 -23.59 6.56 -18.32
N LYS A 29 -24.20 6.10 -19.43
CA LYS A 29 -23.59 5.09 -20.33
C LYS A 29 -22.24 5.57 -20.90
N GLU A 30 -22.13 6.86 -21.22
CA GLU A 30 -20.91 7.49 -21.73
C GLU A 30 -19.82 7.51 -20.65
N GLU A 31 -20.16 7.97 -19.45
CA GLU A 31 -19.24 8.01 -18.31
C GLU A 31 -18.80 6.60 -17.87
N ARG A 32 -19.69 5.61 -17.93
CA ARG A 32 -19.35 4.22 -17.61
C ARG A 32 -18.33 3.64 -18.58
N ARG A 33 -18.49 3.91 -19.89
CA ARG A 33 -17.55 3.43 -20.92
C ARG A 33 -16.18 4.09 -20.75
N PHE A 34 -16.17 5.38 -20.46
CA PHE A 34 -14.95 6.12 -20.13
C PHE A 34 -14.24 5.54 -18.90
N LEU A 35 -14.97 5.36 -17.79
CA LEU A 35 -14.43 4.77 -16.57
C LEU A 35 -13.89 3.36 -16.80
N LEU A 36 -14.55 2.52 -17.60
CA LEU A 36 -14.05 1.19 -17.92
C LEU A 36 -12.73 1.20 -18.71
N LYS A 37 -12.56 2.12 -19.67
CA LYS A 37 -11.29 2.27 -20.38
C LYS A 37 -10.17 2.73 -19.45
N LEU A 38 -10.51 3.64 -18.54
CA LEU A 38 -9.59 4.20 -17.58
C LEU A 38 -9.19 3.17 -16.51
N ASP A 39 -10.15 2.34 -16.09
CA ASP A 39 -9.93 1.18 -15.23
C ASP A 39 -9.01 0.15 -15.91
N PHE A 40 -9.28 -0.18 -17.18
CA PHE A 40 -8.47 -1.14 -17.94
C PHE A 40 -7.03 -0.67 -18.16
N THR A 41 -6.77 0.63 -18.14
CA THR A 41 -5.41 1.18 -18.23
C THR A 41 -4.78 1.36 -16.86
N LEU A 42 -5.28 2.30 -16.07
CA LEU A 42 -4.65 2.69 -14.81
C LEU A 42 -4.65 1.56 -13.78
N LEU A 43 -5.72 0.79 -13.67
CA LEU A 43 -5.74 -0.31 -12.70
C LEU A 43 -4.91 -1.48 -13.19
N THR A 44 -4.98 -1.86 -14.47
CA THR A 44 -4.18 -2.99 -14.97
C THR A 44 -2.69 -2.71 -14.83
N PHE A 45 -2.19 -1.61 -15.40
CA PHE A 45 -0.76 -1.28 -15.33
C PHE A 45 -0.32 -0.90 -13.92
N GLY A 46 -1.16 -0.18 -13.18
CA GLY A 46 -0.90 0.13 -11.77
C GLY A 46 -0.78 -1.13 -10.91
N THR A 47 -1.69 -2.08 -11.08
CA THR A 47 -1.72 -3.35 -10.32
C THR A 47 -0.54 -4.24 -10.72
N LEU A 48 -0.25 -4.35 -12.02
CA LEU A 48 0.89 -5.13 -12.52
C LEU A 48 2.22 -4.58 -12.02
N GLY A 49 2.45 -3.26 -12.11
CA GLY A 49 3.70 -2.67 -11.62
C GLY A 49 3.81 -2.75 -10.08
N MET A 50 2.69 -2.62 -9.34
CA MET A 50 2.68 -2.91 -7.90
C MET A 50 3.03 -4.37 -7.61
N LEU A 51 2.45 -5.30 -8.36
CA LEU A 51 2.69 -6.73 -8.21
C LEU A 51 4.18 -7.03 -8.42
N ILE A 52 4.78 -6.51 -9.51
CA ILE A 52 6.20 -6.68 -9.83
C ILE A 52 7.09 -6.11 -8.73
N LYS A 53 6.82 -4.88 -8.27
CA LYS A 53 7.61 -4.24 -7.20
C LYS A 53 7.67 -5.12 -5.95
N TRP A 54 6.52 -5.64 -5.52
CA TRP A 54 6.44 -6.49 -4.33
C TRP A 54 6.98 -7.90 -4.57
N ILE A 55 6.95 -8.40 -5.81
CA ILE A 55 7.68 -9.61 -6.21
C ILE A 55 9.19 -9.38 -6.06
N ASP A 56 9.75 -8.27 -6.54
CA ASP A 56 11.20 -7.98 -6.41
C ASP A 56 11.65 -7.93 -4.95
N THR A 57 10.85 -7.25 -4.12
CA THR A 57 11.10 -7.17 -2.66
C THR A 57 11.07 -8.55 -2.01
N SER A 58 10.17 -9.44 -2.45
CA SER A 58 10.09 -10.81 -1.93
C SER A 58 11.21 -11.71 -2.45
N ASN A 59 11.66 -11.47 -3.69
CA ASN A 59 12.66 -12.26 -4.38
C ASN A 59 14.02 -12.26 -3.65
N ILE A 60 14.43 -11.19 -2.96
CA ILE A 60 15.69 -11.20 -2.21
C ILE A 60 15.68 -12.21 -1.05
N THR A 61 14.54 -12.32 -0.36
CA THR A 61 14.35 -13.26 0.75
C THR A 61 14.37 -14.69 0.23
N ASN A 62 13.65 -14.91 -0.87
CA ASN A 62 13.55 -16.19 -1.55
C ASN A 62 14.89 -16.65 -2.14
N ALA A 63 15.65 -15.73 -2.75
CA ALA A 63 17.00 -15.99 -3.26
C ALA A 63 17.98 -16.34 -2.12
N PHE A 64 17.91 -15.63 -0.99
CA PHE A 64 18.75 -15.88 0.18
C PHE A 64 18.61 -17.31 0.70
N VAL A 65 17.38 -17.83 0.80
CA VAL A 65 17.12 -19.19 1.28
C VAL A 65 17.37 -20.28 0.22
N SER A 66 17.54 -19.89 -1.05
CA SER A 66 17.66 -20.82 -2.19
C SER A 66 19.07 -20.89 -2.79
N GLY A 67 20.11 -20.55 -2.01
CA GLY A 67 21.50 -20.72 -2.41
C GLY A 67 22.31 -19.43 -2.60
N MET A 68 21.69 -18.24 -2.51
CA MET A 68 22.43 -16.97 -2.60
C MET A 68 23.39 -16.78 -1.42
N LYS A 69 23.05 -17.31 -0.24
CA LYS A 69 23.90 -17.23 0.95
C LYS A 69 25.22 -17.98 0.71
N GLU A 70 25.15 -19.19 0.17
CA GLU A 70 26.30 -20.05 -0.10
C GLU A 70 27.11 -19.53 -1.29
N ASP A 71 26.46 -19.09 -2.37
CA ASP A 71 27.12 -18.61 -3.60
C ASP A 71 27.91 -17.30 -3.37
N LEU A 72 27.39 -16.40 -2.51
CA LEU A 72 28.02 -15.12 -2.21
C LEU A 72 28.79 -15.10 -0.88
N ASN A 73 28.91 -16.25 -0.20
CA ASN A 73 29.52 -16.38 1.13
C ASN A 73 29.00 -15.32 2.13
N LEU A 74 27.67 -15.20 2.23
CA LEU A 74 27.03 -14.22 3.12
C LEU A 74 27.02 -14.71 4.56
N TYR A 75 27.76 -14.01 5.43
CA TYR A 75 27.87 -14.31 6.86
C TYR A 75 27.30 -13.20 7.75
N GLY A 76 26.87 -13.58 8.96
CA GLY A 76 26.38 -12.63 9.98
C GLY A 76 25.19 -11.78 9.50
N ASN A 77 25.28 -10.47 9.71
CA ASN A 77 24.22 -9.50 9.40
C ASN A 77 24.20 -9.00 7.95
N GLN A 78 25.00 -9.58 7.05
CA GLN A 78 25.12 -9.12 5.66
C GLN A 78 23.78 -9.15 4.91
N TYR A 79 22.93 -10.16 5.13
CA TYR A 79 21.58 -10.17 4.57
C TYR A 79 20.75 -8.96 5.01
N ASN A 80 20.79 -8.64 6.31
CA ASN A 80 20.05 -7.51 6.86
C ASN A 80 20.56 -6.19 6.25
N TYR A 81 21.87 -6.03 6.06
CA TYR A 81 22.43 -4.86 5.39
C TYR A 81 22.00 -4.73 3.93
N ILE A 82 21.83 -5.84 3.20
CA ILE A 82 21.28 -5.85 1.84
C ILE A 82 19.83 -5.32 1.83
N VAL A 83 19.00 -5.79 2.76
CA VAL A 83 17.61 -5.32 2.91
C VAL A 83 17.55 -3.85 3.31
N VAL A 84 18.36 -3.44 4.29
CA VAL A 84 18.43 -2.04 4.76
C VAL A 84 18.98 -1.11 3.68
N SER A 85 19.91 -1.56 2.84
CA SER A 85 20.44 -0.77 1.70
C SER A 85 19.31 -0.34 0.76
N TRP A 86 18.40 -1.26 0.42
CA TRP A 86 17.20 -0.94 -0.35
C TRP A 86 16.31 0.06 0.39
N THR A 87 16.09 -0.12 1.70
CA THR A 87 15.29 0.81 2.51
C THR A 87 15.88 2.23 2.52
N ILE A 88 17.21 2.37 2.63
CA ILE A 88 17.90 3.66 2.58
C ILE A 88 17.72 4.29 1.19
N GLY A 89 17.95 3.52 0.12
CA GLY A 89 17.73 3.98 -1.26
C GLY A 89 16.30 4.46 -1.47
N TYR A 90 15.33 3.72 -0.92
CA TYR A 90 13.91 4.05 -0.98
C TYR A 90 13.59 5.37 -0.27
N ILE A 91 14.06 5.55 0.97
CA ILE A 91 13.85 6.79 1.75
C ILE A 91 14.49 7.99 1.04
N VAL A 92 15.71 7.83 0.53
CA VAL A 92 16.43 8.90 -0.18
C VAL A 92 15.74 9.23 -1.50
N GLY A 93 15.27 8.24 -2.27
CA GLY A 93 14.64 8.46 -3.57
C GLY A 93 13.22 9.01 -3.51
N GLN A 94 12.53 8.81 -2.39
CA GLN A 94 11.12 9.18 -2.24
C GLN A 94 10.92 10.70 -2.34
N TRP A 95 11.76 11.49 -1.69
CA TRP A 95 11.62 12.95 -1.68
C TRP A 95 11.96 13.58 -3.04
N PRO A 96 13.13 13.32 -3.66
CA PRO A 96 13.46 13.81 -5.00
C PRO A 96 12.40 13.41 -6.02
N SER A 97 11.95 12.16 -6.02
CA SER A 97 10.93 11.71 -6.96
C SER A 97 9.61 12.48 -6.80
N ASN A 98 9.17 12.78 -5.57
CA ASN A 98 7.97 13.59 -5.34
C ASN A 98 8.13 15.01 -5.91
N PHE A 99 9.32 15.62 -5.78
CA PHE A 99 9.60 16.93 -6.37
C PHE A 99 9.73 16.92 -7.89
N ILE A 100 10.16 15.81 -8.48
CA ILE A 100 10.26 15.66 -9.94
C ILE A 100 8.88 15.47 -10.54
N LEU A 101 8.00 14.73 -9.88
CA LEU A 101 6.62 14.47 -10.31
C LEU A 101 5.78 15.75 -10.46
N THR A 102 6.15 16.86 -9.79
CA THR A 102 5.47 18.15 -9.99
C THR A 102 5.89 18.88 -11.26
N ARG A 103 6.98 18.46 -11.90
CA ARG A 103 7.56 19.11 -13.10
C ARG A 103 7.56 18.20 -14.33
N VAL A 104 7.66 16.89 -14.12
CA VAL A 104 7.73 15.88 -15.17
C VAL A 104 6.36 15.18 -15.26
N PRO A 105 5.79 15.05 -16.46
CA PRO A 105 4.51 14.39 -16.62
C PRO A 105 4.60 12.92 -16.20
N ALA A 106 3.56 12.47 -15.50
CA ALA A 106 3.60 11.21 -14.78
C ALA A 106 3.66 9.98 -15.71
N TYR A 107 3.16 10.09 -16.95
CA TYR A 107 3.25 9.03 -17.97
C TYR A 107 4.69 8.76 -18.44
N ILE A 108 5.62 9.71 -18.30
CA ILE A 108 7.05 9.49 -18.59
C ILE A 108 7.76 9.00 -17.33
N TRP A 109 7.44 9.61 -16.20
CA TRP A 109 8.13 9.35 -14.95
C TRP A 109 7.90 7.93 -14.42
N ILE A 110 6.65 7.43 -14.46
CA ILE A 110 6.34 6.08 -13.96
C ILE A 110 7.10 5.00 -14.74
N PRO A 111 7.03 4.94 -16.09
CA PRO A 111 7.80 3.96 -16.86
C PRO A 111 9.31 4.14 -16.75
N PHE A 112 9.81 5.37 -16.63
CA PHE A 112 11.24 5.63 -16.42
C PHE A 112 11.73 4.98 -15.12
N LEU A 113 10.98 5.15 -14.03
CA LEU A 113 11.28 4.49 -12.76
C LEU A 113 11.20 2.97 -12.89
N GLU A 114 10.17 2.46 -13.57
CA GLU A 114 9.97 1.04 -13.80
C GLU A 114 11.12 0.40 -14.58
N VAL A 115 11.44 0.93 -15.77
CA VAL A 115 12.59 0.48 -16.55
C VAL A 115 13.90 0.60 -15.77
N GLY A 116 14.07 1.70 -15.04
CA GLY A 116 15.23 1.95 -14.19
C GLY A 116 15.43 0.83 -13.18
N TRP A 117 14.43 0.54 -12.33
CA TRP A 117 14.57 -0.55 -11.36
C TRP A 117 14.72 -1.91 -12.06
N THR A 118 14.02 -2.17 -13.17
CA THR A 118 14.09 -3.45 -13.87
C THR A 118 15.50 -3.77 -14.36
N ILE A 119 16.21 -2.78 -14.92
CA ILE A 119 17.59 -2.94 -15.39
C ILE A 119 18.53 -3.31 -14.24
N PHE A 120 18.37 -2.65 -13.09
CA PHE A 120 19.18 -2.97 -11.92
C PHE A 120 18.78 -4.31 -11.29
N THR A 121 17.51 -4.71 -11.36
CA THR A 121 17.06 -6.07 -11.00
C THR A 121 17.72 -7.13 -11.87
N PHE A 122 17.81 -6.94 -13.19
CA PHE A 122 18.58 -7.84 -14.06
C PHE A 122 20.05 -7.92 -13.64
N SER A 123 20.63 -6.78 -13.30
CA SER A 123 22.02 -6.68 -12.86
C SER A 123 22.28 -7.45 -11.55
N LEU A 124 21.27 -7.65 -10.69
CA LEU A 124 21.39 -8.47 -9.47
C LEU A 124 21.73 -9.94 -9.79
N ALA A 125 21.28 -10.49 -10.91
CA ALA A 125 21.63 -11.85 -11.32
C ALA A 125 23.13 -12.02 -11.61
N GLY A 126 23.78 -10.93 -12.04
CA GLY A 126 25.21 -10.87 -12.34
C GLY A 126 26.11 -10.58 -11.14
N ALA A 127 25.53 -10.27 -9.97
CA ALA A 127 26.31 -9.91 -8.78
C ALA A 127 27.17 -11.10 -8.30
N LYS A 128 28.46 -10.84 -8.06
CA LYS A 128 29.43 -11.85 -7.58
C LYS A 128 29.92 -11.58 -6.16
N THR A 129 29.65 -10.39 -5.62
CA THR A 129 30.13 -9.96 -4.32
C THR A 129 29.02 -9.31 -3.49
N TYR A 130 29.18 -9.37 -2.18
CA TYR A 130 28.29 -8.70 -1.22
C TYR A 130 28.18 -7.18 -1.48
N GLN A 131 29.30 -6.52 -1.80
CA GLN A 131 29.34 -5.07 -2.05
C GLN A 131 28.56 -4.69 -3.33
N GLN A 132 28.65 -5.50 -4.39
CA GLN A 132 27.85 -5.32 -5.60
C GLN A 132 26.35 -5.47 -5.29
N MET A 133 25.99 -6.47 -4.49
CA MET A 133 24.60 -6.70 -4.08
C MET A 133 24.05 -5.50 -3.28
N LEU A 134 24.83 -4.96 -2.36
CA LEU A 134 24.48 -3.74 -1.60
C LEU A 134 24.24 -2.54 -2.52
N ALA A 135 25.17 -2.25 -3.42
CA ALA A 135 25.10 -1.11 -4.31
C ALA A 135 23.91 -1.20 -5.27
N LEU A 136 23.70 -2.37 -5.88
CA LEU A 136 22.55 -2.60 -6.76
C LEU A 136 21.23 -2.46 -6.01
N ARG A 137 21.14 -2.98 -4.77
CA ARG A 137 19.93 -2.84 -3.95
C ARG A 137 19.62 -1.41 -3.56
N PHE A 138 20.63 -0.59 -3.28
CA PHE A 138 20.45 0.84 -3.04
C PHE A 138 19.83 1.53 -4.27
N VAL A 139 20.37 1.24 -5.46
CA VAL A 139 19.89 1.85 -6.71
C VAL A 139 18.48 1.37 -7.06
N VAL A 140 18.17 0.08 -6.90
CA VAL A 140 16.80 -0.44 -7.05
C VAL A 140 15.84 0.32 -6.12
N GLY A 141 16.21 0.47 -4.84
CA GLY A 141 15.40 1.23 -3.88
C GLY A 141 15.18 2.68 -4.31
N LEU A 142 16.20 3.33 -4.88
CA LEU A 142 16.13 4.71 -5.37
C LEU A 142 15.08 4.89 -6.48
N PHE A 143 15.04 3.98 -7.45
CA PHE A 143 14.06 4.01 -8.55
C PHE A 143 12.66 3.56 -8.09
N GLU A 144 12.56 2.55 -7.23
CA GLU A 144 11.26 2.06 -6.72
C GLU A 144 10.53 3.06 -5.80
N ALA A 145 11.27 3.97 -5.17
CA ALA A 145 10.76 4.97 -4.25
C ALA A 145 9.66 5.86 -4.85
N GLY A 146 9.82 6.20 -6.13
CA GLY A 146 8.97 7.14 -6.82
C GLY A 146 7.70 6.55 -7.41
N TYR A 147 7.66 5.22 -7.59
CA TYR A 147 6.56 4.56 -8.30
C TYR A 147 5.24 4.68 -7.56
N TRP A 148 5.26 4.38 -6.25
CA TRP A 148 4.07 4.42 -5.40
C TRP A 148 3.43 5.83 -5.38
N PRO A 149 4.13 6.92 -4.99
CA PRO A 149 3.52 8.25 -5.00
C PRO A 149 3.08 8.71 -6.39
N ALA A 150 3.83 8.38 -7.45
CA ALA A 150 3.46 8.73 -8.82
C ALA A 150 2.16 8.05 -9.27
N LEU A 151 1.99 6.76 -8.95
CA LEU A 151 0.76 6.05 -9.27
C LEU A 151 -0.44 6.64 -8.51
N TYR A 152 -0.30 6.91 -7.22
CA TYR A 152 -1.36 7.55 -6.43
C TYR A 152 -1.73 8.95 -6.93
N TYR A 153 -0.75 9.70 -7.42
CA TYR A 153 -0.96 11.02 -8.01
C TYR A 153 -1.81 10.93 -9.29
N ILE A 154 -1.48 10.02 -10.21
CA ILE A 154 -2.27 9.81 -11.43
C ILE A 154 -3.70 9.37 -11.07
N LEU A 155 -3.85 8.38 -10.19
CA LEU A 155 -5.18 7.89 -9.78
C LEU A 155 -6.02 8.99 -9.14
N GLY A 156 -5.41 9.81 -8.29
CA GLY A 156 -6.06 10.97 -7.68
C GLY A 156 -6.42 12.07 -8.68
N SER A 157 -5.76 12.11 -9.83
CA SER A 157 -6.05 13.08 -10.90
C SER A 157 -7.19 12.65 -11.79
N TRP A 158 -7.47 11.34 -11.93
CA TRP A 158 -8.50 10.82 -12.81
C TRP A 158 -9.79 10.36 -12.11
N TYR A 159 -9.68 9.93 -10.84
CA TYR A 159 -10.80 9.34 -10.11
C TYR A 159 -11.38 10.26 -9.03
N ASN A 160 -12.70 10.16 -8.89
CA ASN A 160 -13.46 10.84 -7.84
C ASN A 160 -13.22 10.18 -6.47
N LYS A 161 -13.52 10.88 -5.36
CA LYS A 161 -13.34 10.35 -3.99
C LYS A 161 -14.09 9.02 -3.76
N ARG A 162 -15.32 8.92 -4.29
CA ARG A 162 -16.16 7.70 -4.21
C ARG A 162 -15.54 6.52 -4.98
N GLU A 163 -14.87 6.84 -6.09
CA GLU A 163 -14.30 5.87 -7.03
C GLU A 163 -12.92 5.37 -6.61
N LEU A 164 -12.17 6.21 -5.90
CA LEU A 164 -10.76 5.98 -5.58
C LEU A 164 -10.58 4.92 -4.49
N GLY A 165 -11.51 4.80 -3.54
CA GLY A 165 -11.41 3.82 -2.45
C GLY A 165 -11.35 2.37 -2.94
N LYS A 166 -12.39 1.92 -3.65
CA LYS A 166 -12.46 0.56 -4.24
C LYS A 166 -11.28 0.23 -5.14
N ARG A 167 -10.90 1.17 -6.01
CA ARG A 167 -9.79 1.04 -6.96
C ARG A 167 -8.43 0.96 -6.28
N ASN A 168 -8.22 1.80 -5.27
CA ASN A 168 -7.04 1.73 -4.42
C ASN A 168 -6.98 0.39 -3.66
N GLY A 169 -8.13 -0.14 -3.22
CA GLY A 169 -8.24 -1.46 -2.63
C GLY A 169 -7.73 -2.57 -3.55
N ILE A 170 -8.11 -2.54 -4.84
CA ILE A 170 -7.61 -3.49 -5.86
C ILE A 170 -6.10 -3.37 -6.02
N LEU A 171 -5.58 -2.16 -6.18
CA LEU A 171 -4.13 -1.92 -6.32
C LEU A 171 -3.35 -2.41 -5.10
N GLN A 172 -3.89 -2.18 -3.91
CA GLN A 172 -3.25 -2.60 -2.67
C GLN A 172 -3.39 -4.11 -2.42
N SER A 173 -4.38 -4.79 -3.03
CA SER A 173 -4.44 -6.26 -2.98
C SER A 173 -3.23 -6.92 -3.68
N ALA A 174 -2.65 -6.26 -4.68
CA ALA A 174 -1.43 -6.73 -5.34
C ALA A 174 -0.26 -6.87 -4.36
N VAL A 175 -0.18 -6.01 -3.34
CA VAL A 175 0.85 -6.04 -2.29
C VAL A 175 0.85 -7.37 -1.54
N SER A 176 -0.34 -7.90 -1.26
CA SER A 176 -0.52 -9.16 -0.54
C SER A 176 -0.42 -10.39 -1.46
N ILE A 177 -0.83 -10.26 -2.72
CA ILE A 177 -0.80 -11.38 -3.69
C ILE A 177 0.62 -11.59 -4.24
N ALA A 178 1.40 -10.54 -4.43
CA ALA A 178 2.74 -10.60 -5.01
C ALA A 178 3.71 -11.56 -4.29
N PRO A 179 3.83 -11.56 -2.95
CA PRO A 179 4.68 -12.52 -2.24
C PRO A 179 4.28 -13.98 -2.47
N ILE A 180 2.98 -14.25 -2.65
CA ILE A 180 2.46 -15.59 -2.94
C ILE A 180 2.97 -16.03 -4.32
N PHE A 181 2.81 -15.18 -5.33
CA PHE A 181 3.29 -15.44 -6.69
C PHE A 181 4.82 -15.60 -6.74
N SER A 182 5.57 -14.74 -6.03
CA SER A 182 7.04 -14.82 -5.91
C SER A 182 7.50 -16.16 -5.32
N GLY A 183 6.82 -16.66 -4.28
CA GLY A 183 7.13 -17.95 -3.66
C GLY A 183 6.97 -19.13 -4.64
N PHE A 184 5.84 -19.19 -5.35
CA PHE A 184 5.61 -20.24 -6.35
C PHE A 184 6.56 -20.14 -7.54
N LEU A 185 6.81 -18.91 -8.01
CA LEU A 185 7.78 -18.65 -9.07
C LEU A 185 9.18 -19.15 -8.68
N GLN A 186 9.62 -18.84 -7.46
CA GLN A 186 10.91 -19.32 -6.95
C GLN A 186 10.97 -20.85 -6.87
N ALA A 187 9.93 -21.49 -6.35
CA ALA A 187 9.88 -22.94 -6.24
C ALA A 187 9.99 -23.61 -7.62
N GLY A 188 9.26 -23.09 -8.62
CA GLY A 188 9.34 -23.58 -9.99
C GLY A 188 10.71 -23.37 -10.64
N ILE A 189 11.33 -22.20 -10.44
CA ILE A 189 12.67 -21.90 -10.97
C ILE A 189 13.73 -22.79 -10.33
N TYR A 190 13.64 -22.99 -9.02
CA TYR A 190 14.59 -23.80 -8.29
C TYR A 190 14.56 -25.28 -8.72
N THR A 191 13.39 -25.84 -9.04
CA THR A 191 13.28 -27.24 -9.51
C THR A 191 13.67 -27.42 -10.98
N SER A 192 13.39 -26.44 -11.83
CA SER A 192 13.55 -26.58 -13.30
C SER A 192 14.83 -25.98 -13.87
N LEU A 193 15.35 -24.91 -13.26
CA LEU A 193 16.43 -24.08 -13.83
C LEU A 193 17.67 -24.01 -12.95
N ASN A 194 17.69 -24.65 -11.78
CA ASN A 194 18.87 -24.64 -10.94
C ASN A 194 20.03 -25.41 -11.59
N GLY A 195 21.16 -24.75 -11.82
CA GLY A 195 22.31 -25.29 -12.55
C GLY A 195 22.15 -25.24 -14.08
N HIS A 196 20.99 -24.81 -14.59
CA HIS A 196 20.77 -24.63 -16.03
C HIS A 196 21.62 -23.46 -16.54
N ALA A 197 22.33 -23.67 -17.66
CA ALA A 197 23.33 -22.75 -18.21
C ALA A 197 24.44 -22.33 -17.22
N GLY A 198 24.74 -23.15 -16.20
CA GLY A 198 25.77 -22.87 -15.20
C GLY A 198 25.40 -21.77 -14.19
N LEU A 199 24.14 -21.32 -14.18
CA LEU A 199 23.63 -20.33 -13.25
C LEU A 199 22.87 -21.02 -12.10
N ALA A 200 23.10 -20.53 -10.88
CA ALA A 200 22.32 -20.94 -9.72
C ALA A 200 20.86 -20.50 -9.87
N GLY A 201 19.91 -21.29 -9.35
CA GLY A 201 18.48 -21.00 -9.47
C GLY A 201 18.07 -19.62 -8.93
N TRP A 202 18.76 -19.11 -7.91
CA TRP A 202 18.51 -17.76 -7.37
C TRP A 202 18.84 -16.63 -8.37
N ARG A 203 19.80 -16.83 -9.28
CA ARG A 203 20.14 -15.85 -10.32
C ARG A 203 19.07 -15.82 -11.40
N TRP A 204 18.55 -16.99 -11.78
CA TRP A 204 17.43 -17.12 -12.72
C TRP A 204 16.16 -16.42 -12.22
N LEU A 205 15.94 -16.38 -10.90
CA LEU A 205 14.84 -15.61 -10.32
C LEU A 205 14.87 -14.13 -10.71
N PHE A 206 16.04 -13.50 -10.60
CA PHE A 206 16.20 -12.09 -10.95
C PHE A 206 16.08 -11.84 -12.46
N VAL A 207 16.59 -12.76 -13.28
CA VAL A 207 16.44 -12.70 -14.74
C VAL A 207 14.97 -12.79 -15.14
N ILE A 208 14.24 -13.80 -14.64
CA ILE A 208 12.83 -14.00 -14.99
C ILE A 208 11.97 -12.83 -14.47
N ASN A 209 12.25 -12.34 -13.27
CA ASN A 209 11.58 -11.15 -12.74
C ASN A 209 11.77 -9.94 -13.67
N GLY A 210 13.00 -9.71 -14.14
CA GLY A 210 13.30 -8.65 -15.10
C GLY A 210 12.58 -8.85 -16.44
N VAL A 211 12.53 -10.09 -16.97
CA VAL A 211 11.87 -10.40 -18.25
C VAL A 211 10.36 -10.18 -18.18
N ILE A 212 9.73 -10.41 -17.03
CA ILE A 212 8.31 -10.12 -16.83
C ILE A 212 8.09 -8.61 -16.66
N SER A 213 8.98 -7.94 -15.92
CA SER A 213 8.87 -6.52 -15.61
C SER A 213 9.10 -5.60 -16.80
N LEU A 214 10.07 -5.90 -17.68
CA LEU A 214 10.46 -5.00 -18.76
C LEU A 214 9.34 -4.74 -19.79
N PRO A 215 8.60 -5.77 -20.28
CA PRO A 215 7.46 -5.54 -21.16
C PRO A 215 6.36 -4.74 -20.48
N ILE A 216 6.09 -4.97 -19.20
CA ILE A 216 5.07 -4.22 -18.46
C ILE A 216 5.47 -2.75 -18.35
N ALA A 217 6.75 -2.46 -18.07
CA ALA A 217 7.31 -1.11 -18.06
C ALA A 217 7.13 -0.39 -19.42
N ILE A 218 7.47 -1.08 -20.51
CA ILE A 218 7.39 -0.53 -21.86
C ILE A 218 5.92 -0.30 -22.24
N LEU A 219 5.03 -1.24 -21.95
CA LEU A 219 3.60 -1.09 -22.21
C LEU A 219 3.00 0.03 -21.35
N ALA A 220 3.42 0.19 -20.10
CA ALA A 220 2.97 1.28 -19.25
C ALA A 220 3.21 2.66 -19.90
N TYR A 221 4.31 2.85 -20.63
CA TYR A 221 4.56 4.09 -21.39
C TYR A 221 3.53 4.38 -22.48
N PHE A 222 3.04 3.36 -23.19
CA PHE A 222 2.07 3.53 -24.27
C PHE A 222 0.62 3.65 -23.78
N PHE A 223 0.31 3.06 -22.63
CA PHE A 223 -1.06 2.94 -22.12
C PHE A 223 -1.39 3.87 -20.95
N LEU A 224 -0.40 4.36 -20.18
CA LEU A 224 -0.66 5.29 -19.09
C LEU A 224 -1.04 6.68 -19.63
N PRO A 225 -2.23 7.20 -19.32
CA PRO A 225 -2.58 8.56 -19.64
C PRO A 225 -1.85 9.56 -18.73
N ASP A 226 -1.57 10.74 -19.26
CA ASP A 226 -1.09 11.88 -18.46
C ASP A 226 -2.21 12.43 -17.55
N THR A 227 -2.01 13.48 -16.77
CA THR A 227 -3.11 14.08 -15.98
C THR A 227 -4.19 14.69 -16.87
N PRO A 228 -5.47 14.78 -16.46
CA PRO A 228 -6.54 15.33 -17.32
C PRO A 228 -6.29 16.76 -17.81
N GLY A 229 -5.48 17.55 -17.09
CA GLY A 229 -5.11 18.90 -17.49
C GLY A 229 -4.16 18.94 -18.68
N THR A 230 -3.21 18.02 -18.74
CA THR A 230 -2.14 17.96 -19.75
C THR A 230 -2.36 16.85 -20.78
N ALA A 231 -3.32 15.95 -20.55
CA ALA A 231 -3.65 14.84 -21.42
C ALA A 231 -4.10 15.38 -22.80
N LYS A 232 -3.39 14.92 -23.83
CA LYS A 232 -3.76 15.13 -25.23
C LYS A 232 -4.63 13.97 -25.72
N PRO A 233 -5.53 14.21 -26.69
CA PRO A 233 -6.22 13.14 -27.39
C PRO A 233 -5.20 12.12 -27.90
N ASN A 234 -5.43 10.84 -27.60
CA ASN A 234 -4.54 9.77 -27.99
C ASN A 234 -5.37 8.60 -28.55
N TRP A 235 -4.70 7.56 -29.06
CA TRP A 235 -5.36 6.37 -29.60
C TRP A 235 -6.35 5.68 -28.63
N LEU A 236 -6.21 5.94 -27.33
CA LEU A 236 -7.06 5.38 -26.28
C LEU A 236 -8.21 6.28 -25.81
N PHE A 237 -7.97 7.59 -25.72
CA PHE A 237 -8.88 8.58 -25.15
C PHE A 237 -9.25 9.64 -26.19
N SER A 238 -10.55 9.76 -26.46
CA SER A 238 -11.10 10.78 -27.34
C SER A 238 -11.06 12.16 -26.68
N GLU A 239 -11.04 13.23 -27.47
CA GLU A 239 -11.12 14.62 -27.00
C GLU A 239 -12.34 14.84 -26.09
N ARG A 240 -13.48 14.26 -26.48
CA ARG A 240 -14.72 14.29 -25.68
C ARG A 240 -14.57 13.62 -24.31
N GLU A 241 -13.79 12.54 -24.22
CA GLU A 241 -13.54 11.83 -22.97
C GLU A 241 -12.60 12.62 -22.05
N ILE A 242 -11.64 13.35 -22.62
CA ILE A 242 -10.74 14.25 -21.88
C ILE A 242 -11.51 15.47 -21.36
N GLU A 243 -12.40 16.05 -22.17
CA GLU A 243 -13.30 17.12 -21.71
C GLU A 243 -14.19 16.66 -20.56
N LEU A 244 -14.78 15.46 -20.68
CA LEU A 244 -15.59 14.85 -19.61
C LEU A 244 -14.77 14.70 -18.33
N ALA A 245 -13.50 14.29 -18.43
CA ALA A 245 -12.61 14.19 -17.28
C ALA A 245 -12.33 15.57 -16.65
N LYS A 246 -12.06 16.60 -17.46
CA LYS A 246 -11.86 17.99 -16.99
C LYS A 246 -13.10 18.53 -16.30
N GLU A 247 -14.29 18.31 -16.86
CA GLU A 247 -15.57 18.71 -16.28
C GLU A 247 -15.76 18.04 -14.90
N ARG A 248 -15.59 16.72 -14.81
CA ARG A 248 -15.68 15.96 -13.54
C ARG A 248 -14.73 16.48 -12.48
N MET A 249 -13.48 16.77 -12.85
CA MET A 249 -12.47 17.27 -11.91
C MET A 249 -12.71 18.72 -11.48
N SER A 250 -13.21 19.57 -12.38
CA SER A 250 -13.58 20.96 -12.08
C SER A 250 -14.75 21.05 -11.09
N ILE A 251 -15.74 20.15 -11.18
CA ILE A 251 -16.88 20.07 -10.26
C ILE A 251 -16.42 19.80 -8.81
N ILE A 252 -15.28 19.12 -8.64
CA ILE A 252 -14.76 18.71 -7.34
C ILE A 252 -13.77 19.75 -6.76
N GLY A 253 -13.43 20.80 -7.53
CA GLY A 253 -12.50 21.85 -7.09
C GLY A 253 -11.05 21.38 -6.92
N ARG A 254 -10.67 20.24 -7.51
CA ARG A 254 -9.27 19.78 -7.53
C ARG A 254 -8.52 20.53 -8.63
N VAL A 255 -7.99 21.71 -8.30
CA VAL A 255 -7.09 22.45 -9.21
C VAL A 255 -5.72 21.78 -9.20
N SER A 256 -5.29 21.27 -10.36
CA SER A 256 -3.98 20.64 -10.56
C SER A 256 -2.93 21.70 -10.91
N GLU A 257 -2.56 22.56 -9.96
CA GLU A 257 -1.39 23.43 -10.17
C GLU A 257 -0.56 23.47 -8.89
N GLY A 258 0.55 22.73 -8.92
CA GLY A 258 1.55 22.73 -7.87
C GLY A 258 2.29 24.06 -7.89
N LYS A 259 2.12 24.87 -6.84
CA LYS A 259 3.07 25.95 -6.61
C LYS A 259 4.40 25.30 -6.20
N PRO A 260 5.55 25.88 -6.59
CA PRO A 260 6.83 25.36 -6.18
C PRO A 260 6.94 25.40 -4.65
N TYR A 261 7.39 24.29 -4.06
CA TYR A 261 7.56 24.17 -2.63
C TYR A 261 8.45 25.28 -2.08
N THR A 262 7.91 26.10 -1.20
CA THR A 262 8.69 27.07 -0.42
C THR A 262 9.12 26.42 0.89
N VAL A 263 10.40 26.55 1.25
CA VAL A 263 10.98 25.92 2.47
C VAL A 263 10.19 26.26 3.74
N LYS A 264 9.69 27.50 3.83
CA LYS A 264 8.83 27.96 4.93
C LYS A 264 7.50 27.19 5.03
N THR A 265 6.90 26.85 3.88
CA THR A 265 5.67 26.06 3.80
C THR A 265 5.92 24.61 4.21
N ILE A 266 7.05 24.02 3.77
CA ILE A 266 7.46 22.66 4.18
C ILE A 266 7.64 22.59 5.71
N LEU A 267 8.35 23.57 6.29
CA LEU A 267 8.56 23.63 7.74
C LEU A 267 7.24 23.78 8.50
N GLY A 268 6.26 24.53 7.96
CA GLY A 268 4.92 24.63 8.53
C GLY A 268 4.15 23.31 8.52
N TYR A 269 4.38 22.42 7.55
CA TYR A 269 3.73 21.11 7.50
C TYR A 269 4.22 20.15 8.57
N PHE A 270 5.50 20.23 8.97
CA PHE A 270 6.03 19.43 10.08
C PHE A 270 5.34 19.72 11.41
N THR A 271 4.80 20.93 11.60
CA THR A 271 4.09 21.32 12.83
C THR A 271 2.58 21.07 12.75
N SER A 272 2.06 20.67 11.59
CA SER A 272 0.62 20.43 11.45
C SER A 272 0.19 19.19 12.21
N TRP A 273 -0.79 19.34 13.11
CA TRP A 273 -1.34 18.21 13.88
C TRP A 273 -1.85 17.09 12.97
N LYS A 274 -2.46 17.44 11.81
CA LYS A 274 -2.95 16.46 10.82
C LYS A 274 -1.80 15.60 10.30
N THR A 275 -0.70 16.25 9.91
CA THR A 275 0.47 15.58 9.34
C THR A 275 1.17 14.72 10.39
N LEU A 276 1.40 15.24 11.59
CA LEU A 276 2.03 14.48 12.69
C LEU A 276 1.20 13.26 13.08
N LEU A 277 -0.12 13.42 13.22
CA LEU A 277 -1.02 12.36 13.65
C LEU A 277 -1.12 11.22 12.64
N PHE A 278 -1.38 11.53 11.35
CA PHE A 278 -1.44 10.50 10.31
C PHE A 278 -0.09 9.80 10.10
N THR A 279 1.01 10.56 10.21
CA THR A 279 2.35 9.99 10.13
C THR A 279 2.62 9.02 11.27
N PHE A 280 2.26 9.38 12.50
CA PHE A 280 2.40 8.50 13.66
C PHE A 280 1.59 7.21 13.51
N ILE A 281 0.29 7.32 13.19
CA ILE A 281 -0.62 6.18 13.02
C ILE A 281 -0.13 5.24 11.92
N PHE A 282 0.24 5.81 10.78
CA PHE A 282 0.68 5.02 9.64
C PHE A 282 2.02 4.31 9.90
N THR A 283 2.90 4.94 10.67
CA THR A 283 4.17 4.32 11.11
C THR A 283 3.92 3.15 12.05
N MET A 284 2.89 3.22 12.89
CA MET A 284 2.54 2.15 13.84
C MET A 284 1.81 0.96 13.19
N GLN A 285 1.11 1.21 12.09
CA GLN A 285 0.26 0.23 11.38
C GLN A 285 0.92 -1.12 11.07
N PRO A 286 2.17 -1.22 10.55
CA PRO A 286 2.79 -2.50 10.20
C PRO A 286 3.07 -3.39 11.41
N PHE A 287 3.24 -2.78 12.60
CA PHE A 287 3.47 -3.55 13.82
C PHE A 287 2.22 -4.30 14.29
N CYS A 288 1.04 -3.92 13.77
CA CYS A 288 -0.21 -4.65 13.92
C CYS A 288 -0.37 -5.82 12.94
N SER A 289 0.64 -6.18 12.14
CA SER A 289 0.67 -7.44 11.38
C SER A 289 1.98 -8.23 11.56
N GLN A 290 2.95 -7.65 12.26
CA GLN A 290 4.28 -8.22 12.46
C GLN A 290 4.31 -9.63 13.06
N PRO A 291 3.42 -10.02 14.02
CA PRO A 291 3.40 -11.39 14.55
C PRO A 291 3.27 -12.48 13.49
N ALA A 292 2.65 -12.19 12.34
CA ALA A 292 2.51 -13.11 11.22
C ALA A 292 3.87 -13.60 10.68
N THR A 293 4.91 -12.76 10.74
CA THR A 293 6.27 -13.10 10.29
C THR A 293 6.91 -14.22 11.10
N SER A 294 6.44 -14.45 12.33
CA SER A 294 6.94 -15.52 13.21
C SER A 294 6.39 -16.90 12.84
N PHE A 295 5.40 -16.99 11.95
CA PHE A 295 4.77 -18.24 11.54
C PHE A 295 5.75 -19.19 10.83
N VAL A 296 6.60 -18.66 9.93
CA VAL A 296 7.65 -19.42 9.24
C VAL A 296 8.61 -20.07 10.25
N PHE A 297 9.07 -19.28 11.22
CA PHE A 297 10.00 -19.76 12.25
C PHE A 297 9.36 -20.78 13.18
N TRP A 298 8.08 -20.61 13.50
CA TRP A 298 7.30 -21.56 14.28
C TRP A 298 7.17 -22.93 13.59
N LEU A 299 6.88 -22.96 12.28
CA LEU A 299 6.85 -24.20 11.50
C LEU A 299 8.23 -24.86 11.46
N LYS A 300 9.29 -24.08 11.23
CA LYS A 300 10.66 -24.59 11.21
C LYS A 300 11.10 -25.18 12.55
N ALA A 301 10.66 -24.60 13.67
CA ALA A 301 11.00 -25.07 15.01
C ALA A 301 10.43 -26.46 15.36
N HIS A 302 9.43 -26.95 14.62
CA HIS A 302 8.93 -28.32 14.77
C HIS A 302 9.87 -29.37 14.16
N ASN A 303 10.71 -28.98 13.20
CA ASN A 303 11.70 -29.87 12.60
C ASN A 303 12.96 -29.88 13.48
N LYS A 304 13.15 -30.98 14.23
CA LYS A 304 14.33 -31.19 15.07
C LYS A 304 15.40 -32.01 14.32
N PRO A 305 16.69 -31.66 14.43
CA PRO A 305 17.78 -32.48 13.87
C PRO A 305 17.69 -33.93 14.38
N GLY A 306 17.78 -34.90 13.48
CA GLY A 306 17.75 -36.33 13.81
C GLY A 306 16.36 -36.95 14.06
N LYS A 307 15.27 -36.21 13.85
CA LYS A 307 13.89 -36.73 13.86
C LYS A 307 13.27 -36.69 12.47
N PRO A 308 12.26 -37.54 12.17
CA PRO A 308 11.50 -37.41 10.93
C PRO A 308 10.92 -35.99 10.82
N LEU A 309 10.98 -35.44 9.62
CA LEU A 309 10.49 -34.10 9.32
C LEU A 309 8.98 -34.05 9.62
N VAL A 310 8.58 -33.08 10.45
CA VAL A 310 7.16 -32.83 10.77
C VAL A 310 6.53 -31.99 9.66
N TYR A 311 7.26 -30.98 9.17
CA TYR A 311 6.84 -30.15 8.04
C TYR A 311 7.89 -30.19 6.93
N THR A 312 7.44 -30.29 5.69
CA THR A 312 8.35 -30.18 4.54
C THR A 312 8.80 -28.73 4.33
N VAL A 313 9.89 -28.53 3.60
CA VAL A 313 10.37 -27.18 3.24
C VAL A 313 9.30 -26.43 2.42
N ALA A 314 8.55 -27.14 1.57
CA ALA A 314 7.42 -26.57 0.83
C ALA A 314 6.33 -26.06 1.78
N GLN A 315 5.89 -26.88 2.75
CA GLN A 315 4.85 -26.50 3.73
C GLN A 315 5.25 -25.30 4.60
N ILE A 316 6.53 -25.20 4.98
CA ILE A 316 7.06 -24.07 5.76
C ILE A 316 6.90 -22.73 5.01
N ASN A 317 7.00 -22.75 3.69
CA ASN A 317 6.88 -21.56 2.84
C ASN A 317 5.43 -21.31 2.39
N GLU A 318 4.66 -22.36 2.13
CA GLU A 318 3.29 -22.27 1.62
C GLU A 318 2.28 -21.88 2.71
N TYR A 319 2.37 -22.42 3.92
CA TYR A 319 1.37 -22.12 4.96
C TYR A 319 1.33 -20.63 5.37
N PRO A 320 2.47 -19.92 5.51
CA PRO A 320 2.44 -18.48 5.77
C PRO A 320 1.79 -17.64 4.67
N THR A 321 1.77 -18.11 3.41
CA THR A 321 1.06 -17.40 2.33
C THR A 321 -0.45 -17.31 2.55
N LEU A 322 -1.03 -18.20 3.36
CA LEU A 322 -2.43 -18.11 3.77
C LEU A 322 -2.73 -16.83 4.56
N GLY A 323 -1.75 -16.32 5.33
CA GLY A 323 -1.86 -15.03 6.04
C GLY A 323 -1.98 -13.87 5.06
N ASN A 324 -1.15 -13.85 4.02
CA ASN A 324 -1.21 -12.82 2.97
C ASN A 324 -2.51 -12.90 2.16
N ALA A 325 -2.96 -14.10 1.83
CA ALA A 325 -4.25 -14.31 1.16
C ALA A 325 -5.41 -13.80 2.02
N PHE A 326 -5.39 -14.08 3.32
CA PHE A 326 -6.36 -13.55 4.28
C PHE A 326 -6.34 -12.02 4.31
N THR A 327 -5.17 -11.38 4.39
CA THR A 327 -5.04 -9.92 4.34
C THR A 327 -5.58 -9.34 3.03
N ALA A 328 -5.32 -9.98 1.88
CA ALA A 328 -5.84 -9.54 0.59
C ALA A 328 -7.37 -9.53 0.58
N VAL A 329 -8.00 -10.64 0.96
CA VAL A 329 -9.46 -10.77 1.00
C VAL A 329 -10.06 -9.79 2.01
N TYR A 330 -9.52 -9.74 3.22
CA TYR A 330 -10.03 -8.86 4.27
C TYR A 330 -9.86 -7.38 3.92
N SER A 331 -8.74 -6.99 3.31
CA SER A 331 -8.53 -5.61 2.85
C SER A 331 -9.53 -5.19 1.79
N LEU A 332 -9.85 -6.06 0.84
CA LEU A 332 -10.89 -5.79 -0.14
C LEU A 332 -12.26 -5.69 0.53
N LEU A 333 -12.63 -6.65 1.39
CA LEU A 333 -13.89 -6.58 2.14
C LEU A 333 -14.01 -5.30 2.98
N ALA A 334 -12.95 -4.91 3.68
CA ALA A 334 -12.94 -3.72 4.52
C ALA A 334 -13.12 -2.43 3.69
N VAL A 335 -12.54 -2.35 2.49
CA VAL A 335 -12.74 -1.23 1.57
C VAL A 335 -14.18 -1.19 1.04
N TRP A 336 -14.73 -2.33 0.62
CA TRP A 336 -16.11 -2.39 0.11
C TRP A 336 -17.15 -2.11 1.20
N ILE A 337 -16.93 -2.60 2.42
CA ILE A 337 -17.79 -2.33 3.59
C ILE A 337 -17.71 -0.85 3.98
N SER A 338 -16.50 -0.27 3.95
CA SER A 338 -16.30 1.16 4.22
C SER A 338 -17.01 2.04 3.19
N ASP A 339 -16.81 1.78 1.91
CA ASP A 339 -17.30 2.67 0.85
C ASP A 339 -18.81 2.47 0.56
N GLY A 340 -19.35 1.26 0.73
CA GLY A 340 -20.77 0.95 0.51
C GLY A 340 -21.63 1.11 1.78
N PRO A 341 -21.78 0.04 2.60
CA PRO A 341 -22.62 0.02 3.79
C PRO A 341 -22.36 1.16 4.80
N LEU A 342 -21.09 1.52 4.99
CA LEU A 342 -20.69 2.57 5.94
C LEU A 342 -20.68 3.97 5.33
N ARG A 343 -21.16 4.13 4.09
CA ARG A 343 -21.29 5.43 3.38
C ARG A 343 -19.98 6.24 3.33
N GLY A 344 -18.83 5.56 3.25
CA GLY A 344 -17.50 6.18 3.23
C GLY A 344 -16.88 6.39 4.62
N ARG A 345 -17.52 5.96 5.71
CA ARG A 345 -16.90 5.95 7.05
C ARG A 345 -15.84 4.84 7.13
N ARG A 346 -14.57 5.24 7.09
CA ARG A 346 -13.40 4.34 7.12
C ARG A 346 -13.00 3.87 8.52
N TRP A 347 -13.33 4.64 9.55
CA TRP A 347 -12.92 4.37 10.92
C TRP A 347 -13.47 3.06 11.53
N PRO A 348 -14.72 2.59 11.25
CA PRO A 348 -15.25 1.41 11.92
C PRO A 348 -14.51 0.13 11.54
N THR A 349 -14.13 -0.01 10.26
CA THR A 349 -13.39 -1.17 9.76
C THR A 349 -11.96 -1.18 10.29
N ILE A 350 -11.32 -0.01 10.43
CA ILE A 350 -10.00 0.13 11.05
C ILE A 350 -10.04 -0.25 12.54
N ILE A 351 -11.01 0.27 13.31
CA ILE A 351 -11.13 -0.04 14.73
C ILE A 351 -11.42 -1.53 14.93
N PHE A 352 -12.35 -2.10 14.16
CA PHE A 352 -12.67 -3.52 14.23
C PHE A 352 -11.43 -4.39 13.93
N GLY A 353 -10.67 -4.08 12.89
CA GLY A 353 -9.42 -4.79 12.58
C GLY A 353 -8.38 -4.73 13.70
N ASN A 354 -8.22 -3.57 14.34
CA ASN A 354 -7.30 -3.42 15.48
C ASN A 354 -7.81 -4.14 16.74
N LEU A 355 -9.11 -4.13 17.03
CA LEU A 355 -9.70 -4.88 18.15
C LEU A 355 -9.49 -6.38 18.02
N VAL A 356 -9.73 -6.93 16.83
CA VAL A 356 -9.44 -8.34 16.52
C VAL A 356 -7.94 -8.61 16.70
N SER A 357 -7.07 -7.71 16.23
CA SER A 357 -5.61 -7.84 16.40
C SER A 357 -5.21 -7.95 17.87
N ILE A 358 -5.77 -7.12 18.77
CA ILE A 358 -5.50 -7.17 20.22
C ILE A 358 -5.82 -8.57 20.78
N VAL A 359 -7.01 -9.09 20.48
CA VAL A 359 -7.44 -10.42 20.96
C VAL A 359 -6.47 -11.50 20.46
N ILE A 360 -6.14 -11.49 19.16
CA ILE A 360 -5.26 -12.50 18.56
C ILE A 360 -3.85 -12.41 19.14
N PHE A 361 -3.31 -11.23 19.39
CA PHE A 361 -1.96 -11.08 19.94
C PHE A 361 -1.89 -11.53 21.39
N VAL A 362 -2.92 -11.26 22.19
CA VAL A 362 -3.04 -11.80 23.55
C VAL A 362 -3.12 -13.33 23.51
N LEU A 363 -3.92 -13.90 22.61
CA LEU A 363 -3.99 -15.36 22.42
C LEU A 363 -2.63 -15.94 22.02
N LEU A 364 -1.88 -15.30 21.12
CA LEU A 364 -0.52 -15.74 20.74
C LEU A 364 0.49 -15.72 21.91
N VAL A 365 0.25 -14.90 22.94
CA VAL A 365 1.05 -14.85 24.17
C VAL A 365 0.65 -15.96 25.15
N VAL A 366 -0.64 -16.25 25.28
CA VAL A 366 -1.18 -17.22 26.25
C VAL A 366 -1.09 -18.65 25.73
N THR A 367 -1.32 -18.87 24.43
CA THR A 367 -1.27 -20.20 23.83
C THR A 367 0.16 -20.74 23.91
N PRO A 368 0.35 -22.01 24.33
CA PRO A 368 1.65 -22.67 24.31
C PRO A 368 2.30 -22.63 22.92
N VAL A 369 3.63 -22.49 22.89
CA VAL A 369 4.33 -22.35 21.61
C VAL A 369 4.38 -23.67 20.84
N PHE A 370 4.55 -24.80 21.50
CA PHE A 370 4.44 -26.11 20.86
C PHE A 370 3.09 -26.74 21.20
N GLY A 371 2.35 -27.15 20.18
CA GLY A 371 1.00 -27.70 20.31
C GLY A 371 0.42 -28.10 18.95
N PRO A 372 -0.84 -28.57 18.88
CA PRO A 372 -1.50 -28.91 17.63
C PRO A 372 -1.52 -27.74 16.65
N PHE A 373 -1.35 -28.03 15.36
CA PHE A 373 -1.38 -27.02 14.29
C PHE A 373 -2.65 -26.15 14.35
N SER A 374 -3.79 -26.77 14.65
CA SER A 374 -5.10 -26.13 14.77
C SER A 374 -5.18 -25.03 15.82
N HIS A 375 -4.32 -25.02 16.84
CA HIS A 375 -4.42 -24.06 17.94
C HIS A 375 -3.67 -22.75 17.67
N ARG A 376 -2.53 -22.82 16.97
CA ARG A 376 -1.63 -21.67 16.80
C ARG A 376 -1.55 -21.17 15.35
N ALA A 377 -1.67 -22.03 14.36
CA ALA A 377 -1.61 -21.62 12.95
C ALA A 377 -2.74 -20.64 12.55
N PRO A 378 -4.01 -20.83 12.97
CA PRO A 378 -5.06 -19.85 12.67
C PRO A 378 -4.79 -18.48 13.30
N LEU A 379 -4.18 -18.45 14.49
CA LEU A 379 -3.81 -17.18 15.15
C LEU A 379 -2.77 -16.41 14.34
N TYR A 380 -1.76 -17.10 13.78
CA TYR A 380 -0.79 -16.46 12.89
C TYR A 380 -1.44 -15.98 11.58
N ILE A 381 -2.36 -16.73 10.99
CA ILE A 381 -3.06 -16.32 9.77
C ILE A 381 -3.87 -15.04 10.02
N VAL A 382 -4.71 -15.05 11.06
CA VAL A 382 -5.57 -13.91 11.42
C VAL A 382 -4.76 -12.72 11.95
N SER A 383 -3.57 -12.94 12.50
CA SER A 383 -2.68 -11.85 12.95
C SER A 383 -2.30 -10.88 11.81
N SER A 384 -2.43 -11.30 10.56
CA SER A 384 -2.17 -10.48 9.37
C SER A 384 -3.27 -9.42 9.11
N ILE A 385 -4.36 -9.42 9.88
CA ILE A 385 -5.50 -8.51 9.73
C ILE A 385 -5.12 -7.03 9.83
N GLY A 386 -4.17 -6.66 10.69
CA GLY A 386 -3.79 -5.25 10.88
C GLY A 386 -3.18 -4.60 9.64
N GLY A 387 -2.68 -5.40 8.68
CA GLY A 387 -2.16 -4.90 7.41
C GLY A 387 -3.24 -4.29 6.50
N SER A 388 -4.51 -4.62 6.69
CA SER A 388 -5.62 -4.12 5.84
C SER A 388 -5.98 -2.66 6.10
N ALA A 389 -5.53 -2.08 7.21
CA ALA A 389 -5.85 -0.71 7.57
C ALA A 389 -4.93 0.31 6.88
N VAL A 390 -3.77 -0.11 6.34
CA VAL A 390 -2.86 0.74 5.53
C VAL A 390 -3.59 1.51 4.41
N PRO A 391 -4.33 0.87 3.47
CA PRO A 391 -5.03 1.58 2.40
C PRO A 391 -6.12 2.52 2.91
N LEU A 392 -6.82 2.12 3.98
CA LEU A 392 -7.91 2.90 4.57
C LEU A 392 -7.38 4.18 5.24
N THR A 393 -6.25 4.09 5.97
CA THR A 393 -5.59 5.23 6.61
C THR A 393 -5.09 6.24 5.58
N MET A 394 -4.48 5.76 4.48
CA MET A 394 -4.02 6.63 3.38
C MET A 394 -5.17 7.36 2.69
N ALA A 395 -6.25 6.64 2.41
CA ALA A 395 -7.42 7.23 1.80
C ALA A 395 -8.05 8.28 2.76
N TRP A 396 -8.14 7.99 4.06
CA TRP A 396 -8.68 8.92 5.05
C TRP A 396 -7.83 10.19 5.18
N MET A 397 -6.50 10.07 5.18
CA MET A 397 -5.60 11.22 5.13
C MET A 397 -5.89 12.11 3.90
N ALA A 398 -6.07 11.49 2.73
CA ALA A 398 -6.36 12.24 1.50
C ALA A 398 -7.70 12.99 1.54
N GLU A 399 -8.67 12.53 2.33
CA GLU A 399 -9.96 13.19 2.53
C GLU A 399 -9.90 14.30 3.58
N LEU A 400 -9.14 14.10 4.66
CA LEU A 400 -9.00 15.11 5.73
C LEU A 400 -8.12 16.30 5.28
N ILE A 401 -7.18 16.04 4.38
CA ILE A 401 -6.30 17.03 3.75
C ILE A 401 -6.73 17.21 2.28
N SER A 402 -8.02 17.51 2.07
CA SER A 402 -8.54 17.82 0.73
C SER A 402 -8.11 19.20 0.23
N ASP A 403 -7.90 20.12 1.16
CA ASP A 403 -7.88 21.56 0.91
C ASP A 403 -6.51 22.04 0.41
N ASN A 404 -5.45 21.29 0.75
CA ASN A 404 -4.08 21.59 0.34
C ASN A 404 -3.41 20.36 -0.27
N ALA A 405 -3.24 20.36 -1.60
CA ALA A 405 -2.61 19.27 -2.34
C ALA A 405 -1.14 19.07 -1.97
N GLU A 406 -0.40 20.15 -1.68
CA GLU A 406 1.01 20.10 -1.29
C GLU A 406 1.17 19.45 0.09
N GLN A 407 0.33 19.86 1.06
CA GLN A 407 0.33 19.25 2.39
C GLN A 407 -0.02 17.76 2.34
N ARG A 408 -0.96 17.37 1.47
CA ARG A 408 -1.34 15.96 1.28
C ARG A 408 -0.18 15.12 0.73
N ALA A 409 0.51 15.60 -0.30
CA ALA A 409 1.67 14.92 -0.88
C ALA A 409 2.82 14.81 0.14
N PHE A 410 3.10 15.90 0.87
CA PHE A 410 4.10 15.92 1.93
C PHE A 410 3.76 14.92 3.05
N THR A 411 2.50 14.89 3.49
CA THR A 411 2.04 13.98 4.55
C THR A 411 2.15 12.52 4.09
N ALA A 412 1.78 12.20 2.85
CA ALA A 412 1.92 10.85 2.29
C ALA A 412 3.40 10.40 2.26
N ALA A 413 4.31 11.28 1.86
CA ALA A 413 5.76 11.00 1.86
C ALA A 413 6.28 10.80 3.29
N ALA A 414 5.92 11.69 4.23
CA ALA A 414 6.32 11.60 5.63
C ALA A 414 5.83 10.30 6.30
N MET A 415 4.55 9.95 6.08
CA MET A 415 3.94 8.69 6.52
C MET A 415 4.79 7.50 6.09
N ASN A 416 5.13 7.42 4.80
CA ASN A 416 5.82 6.26 4.25
C ASN A 416 7.32 6.22 4.62
N THR A 417 8.01 7.37 4.62
CA THR A 417 9.41 7.47 5.06
C THR A 417 9.57 7.01 6.51
N LEU A 418 8.72 7.50 7.43
CA LEU A 418 8.80 7.10 8.84
C LEU A 418 8.39 5.64 9.05
N GLN A 419 7.38 5.15 8.33
CA GLN A 419 7.03 3.73 8.34
C GLN A 419 8.25 2.86 8.01
N TYR A 420 8.92 3.10 6.87
CA TYR A 420 10.10 2.33 6.48
C TYR A 420 11.27 2.48 7.46
N THR A 421 11.46 3.67 8.02
CA THR A 421 12.50 3.92 9.03
C THR A 421 12.28 3.07 10.28
N PHE A 422 11.07 3.01 10.82
CA PHE A 422 10.76 2.20 11.99
C PHE A 422 10.73 0.70 11.66
N SER A 423 10.26 0.31 10.48
CA SER A 423 10.30 -1.09 10.03
C SER A 423 11.72 -1.64 9.89
N ALA A 424 12.74 -0.79 9.70
CA ALA A 424 14.13 -1.23 9.59
C ALA A 424 14.73 -1.75 10.90
N TRP A 425 14.33 -1.21 12.05
CA TRP A 425 14.96 -1.54 13.34
C TRP A 425 14.00 -2.14 14.38
N VAL A 426 12.71 -1.80 14.37
CA VAL A 426 11.75 -2.30 15.39
C VAL A 426 11.64 -3.83 15.39
N PRO A 427 11.55 -4.53 14.24
CA PRO A 427 11.53 -6.00 14.22
C PRO A 427 12.80 -6.63 14.80
N LEU A 428 13.95 -5.96 14.68
CA LEU A 428 15.22 -6.44 15.25
C LEU A 428 15.22 -6.39 16.79
N VAL A 429 14.37 -5.57 17.40
CA VAL A 429 14.23 -5.47 18.84
C VAL A 429 13.07 -6.33 19.35
N TRP A 430 11.91 -6.29 18.66
CA TRP A 430 10.69 -6.93 19.13
C TRP A 430 10.58 -8.41 18.72
N PHE A 431 11.07 -8.76 17.53
CA PHE A 431 10.95 -10.10 16.93
C PHE A 431 12.32 -10.69 16.63
N GLN A 432 13.20 -10.67 17.63
CA GLN A 432 14.56 -11.17 17.53
C GLN A 432 14.61 -12.63 17.08
N GLN A 433 15.41 -12.90 16.04
CA GLN A 433 15.60 -14.25 15.50
C GLN A 433 16.10 -15.26 16.54
N VAL A 434 16.91 -14.82 17.50
CA VAL A 434 17.46 -15.68 18.58
C VAL A 434 16.36 -16.24 19.48
N HIS A 435 15.29 -15.48 19.69
CA HIS A 435 14.17 -15.89 20.53
C HIS A 435 13.05 -16.58 19.75
N GLN A 436 13.13 -16.64 18.42
CA GLN A 436 12.15 -17.35 17.61
C GLN A 436 12.15 -18.85 17.94
N PRO A 437 10.97 -19.49 18.09
CA PRO A 437 9.61 -18.97 17.87
C PRO A 437 8.93 -18.32 19.10
N ASN A 438 9.62 -18.26 20.25
CA ASN A 438 9.13 -17.70 21.51
C ASN A 438 9.25 -16.17 21.55
N VAL A 439 8.45 -15.46 20.75
CA VAL A 439 8.44 -13.98 20.67
C VAL A 439 7.35 -13.33 21.55
N THR A 440 7.23 -13.76 22.80
CA THR A 440 6.25 -13.18 23.74
C THR A 440 6.42 -11.67 23.97
N PRO A 441 7.63 -11.09 24.05
CA PRO A 441 7.79 -9.63 24.16
C PRO A 441 7.27 -8.89 22.91
N GLY A 442 7.58 -9.39 21.71
CA GLY A 442 7.12 -8.80 20.46
C GLY A 442 5.60 -8.84 20.30
N ASN A 443 4.97 -9.95 20.66
CA ASN A 443 3.51 -10.08 20.61
C ASN A 443 2.82 -9.14 21.61
N ARG A 444 3.40 -8.93 22.81
CA ARG A 444 2.91 -7.93 23.78
C ARG A 444 3.05 -6.51 23.23
N GLY A 445 4.21 -6.18 22.64
CA GLY A 445 4.45 -4.88 22.00
C GLY A 445 3.43 -4.59 20.89
N ALA A 446 3.18 -5.57 20.02
CA ALA A 446 2.17 -5.47 18.96
C ALA A 446 0.75 -5.26 19.52
N ALA A 447 0.39 -5.89 20.64
CA ALA A 447 -0.90 -5.68 21.31
C ALA A 447 -1.06 -4.26 21.87
N VAL A 448 0.00 -3.71 22.47
CA VAL A 448 0.01 -2.32 22.95
C VAL A 448 -0.15 -1.35 21.79
N VAL A 449 0.55 -1.57 20.67
CA VAL A 449 0.41 -0.72 19.48
C VAL A 449 -1.00 -0.78 18.90
N ALA A 450 -1.60 -1.97 18.82
CA ALA A 450 -2.98 -2.12 18.36
C ALA A 450 -3.97 -1.38 19.28
N GLY A 451 -3.77 -1.45 20.61
CA GLY A 451 -4.55 -0.68 21.59
C GLY A 451 -4.39 0.82 21.44
N LEU A 452 -3.16 1.31 21.27
CA LEU A 452 -2.87 2.72 21.00
C LEU A 452 -3.56 3.19 19.71
N ASN A 453 -3.53 2.39 18.63
CA ASN A 453 -4.23 2.71 17.39
C ASN A 453 -5.74 2.85 17.62
N VAL A 454 -6.38 1.94 18.37
CA VAL A 454 -7.81 2.05 18.70
C VAL A 454 -8.10 3.35 19.43
N ILE A 455 -7.31 3.71 20.44
CA ILE A 455 -7.48 4.95 21.21
C ILE A 455 -7.35 6.16 20.28
N VAL A 456 -6.26 6.23 19.51
CA VAL A 456 -5.98 7.36 18.62
C VAL A 456 -7.06 7.52 17.54
N PHE A 457 -7.47 6.42 16.89
CA PHE A 457 -8.53 6.48 15.89
C PHE A 457 -9.88 6.90 16.49
N THR A 458 -10.19 6.46 17.71
CA THR A 458 -11.41 6.87 18.42
C THR A 458 -11.40 8.36 18.78
N ILE A 459 -10.25 8.90 19.21
CA ILE A 459 -10.07 10.33 19.51
C ILE A 459 -10.23 11.18 18.25
N ILE A 460 -9.69 10.75 17.11
CA ILE A 460 -9.84 11.45 15.82
C ILE A 460 -11.30 11.52 15.39
N THR A 461 -12.07 10.47 15.69
CA THR A 461 -13.50 10.43 15.40
C THR A 461 -14.37 11.15 16.43
N SER A 462 -13.78 11.75 17.47
CA SER A 462 -14.55 12.47 18.49
C SER A 462 -15.10 13.79 17.92
N PRO A 463 -16.35 14.16 18.25
CA PRO A 463 -17.03 15.34 17.68
C PRO A 463 -16.28 16.67 17.83
N SER A 464 -15.38 16.79 18.82
CA SER A 464 -14.57 18.00 19.07
C SER A 464 -13.44 18.20 18.04
N VAL A 465 -12.75 17.13 17.64
CA VAL A 465 -11.71 17.21 16.58
C VAL A 465 -12.37 17.47 15.21
N ILE A 466 -13.59 16.98 15.06
CA ILE A 466 -14.43 17.13 13.89
C ILE A 466 -14.95 18.56 13.78
N SER A 467 -15.38 19.17 14.91
CA SER A 467 -15.84 20.55 14.95
C SER A 467 -14.71 21.52 14.60
N ASP A 468 -13.51 21.32 15.14
CA ASP A 468 -12.33 22.15 14.81
C ASP A 468 -11.95 22.05 13.32
N ALA A 469 -12.05 20.85 12.74
CA ALA A 469 -11.83 20.64 11.31
C ALA A 469 -12.94 21.26 10.43
N SER A 470 -14.14 21.49 10.98
CA SER A 470 -15.26 22.16 10.30
C SER A 470 -15.26 23.68 10.48
N GLU A 471 -14.76 24.19 11.61
CA GLU A 471 -14.66 25.63 11.90
C GLU A 471 -13.53 26.29 11.11
N SER A 472 -12.49 25.55 10.75
CA SER A 472 -11.49 26.01 9.77
C SER A 472 -12.00 26.11 8.31
N LYS A 473 -13.26 25.74 8.04
CA LYS A 473 -13.90 25.76 6.70
C LYS A 473 -14.98 26.85 6.56
N VAL A 474 -14.80 27.98 7.24
CA VAL A 474 -15.61 29.18 6.99
C VAL A 474 -14.98 29.93 5.82
N ASP A 475 -15.62 29.89 4.65
CA ASP A 475 -15.28 30.77 3.51
C ASP A 475 -15.62 32.23 3.89
N ASP A 476 -15.05 33.23 3.21
CA ASP A 476 -15.29 34.68 3.41
C ASP A 476 -16.78 35.12 3.33
N ALA A 477 -17.70 34.19 3.01
CA ALA A 477 -19.15 34.37 2.96
C ALA A 477 -19.91 33.82 4.20
N GLY A 478 -19.23 33.22 5.18
CA GLY A 478 -19.84 32.80 6.46
C GLY A 478 -20.59 31.45 6.46
N GLU A 479 -20.56 30.66 5.38
CA GLU A 479 -21.18 29.32 5.34
C GLU A 479 -20.24 28.22 5.85
N LYS A 480 -20.69 27.46 6.87
CA LYS A 480 -19.99 26.28 7.40
C LYS A 480 -20.06 25.12 6.40
N LYS A 481 -18.95 24.75 5.75
CA LYS A 481 -18.84 23.47 5.01
C LYS A 481 -18.58 22.33 5.99
N THR A 482 -19.63 21.67 6.45
CA THR A 482 -19.51 20.38 7.15
C THR A 482 -18.77 19.37 6.26
N PRO A 483 -17.79 18.61 6.78
CA PRO A 483 -17.19 17.51 6.03
C PRO A 483 -18.29 16.56 5.54
N ALA A 484 -18.21 16.08 4.29
CA ALA A 484 -19.27 15.25 3.68
C ALA A 484 -19.62 13.95 4.46
N TRP A 485 -18.79 13.54 5.42
CA TRP A 485 -19.04 12.39 6.29
C TRP A 485 -19.71 12.77 7.64
N ALA A 486 -19.78 14.07 7.96
CA ALA A 486 -20.39 14.66 9.16
C ALA A 486 -21.80 15.21 8.92
N VAL A 487 -22.31 15.14 7.68
CA VAL A 487 -23.69 15.50 7.37
C VAL A 487 -24.57 14.29 7.70
N GLU A 488 -25.46 14.47 8.69
CA GLU A 488 -26.63 13.64 9.05
C GLU A 488 -26.74 13.20 10.52
N ASP A 489 -26.08 13.86 11.48
CA ASP A 489 -26.54 13.81 12.89
C ASP A 489 -27.32 15.10 13.24
N VAL A 490 -28.51 15.24 12.64
CA VAL A 490 -29.58 16.06 13.24
C VAL A 490 -30.82 15.16 13.27
N THR A 491 -31.01 14.50 14.40
CA THR A 491 -32.29 13.90 14.77
C THR A 491 -33.37 14.99 14.70
N PRO A 492 -34.55 14.74 14.11
CA PRO A 492 -35.63 15.70 14.19
C PRO A 492 -36.11 15.72 15.64
N VAL A 493 -35.87 16.84 16.32
CA VAL A 493 -36.58 17.16 17.57
C VAL A 493 -38.06 17.17 17.21
N ALA A 494 -38.76 16.11 17.60
CA ALA A 494 -40.21 16.05 17.52
C ALA A 494 -40.77 17.19 18.39
N LYS A 495 -41.37 18.18 17.75
CA LYS A 495 -42.30 19.09 18.41
C LYS A 495 -43.63 18.35 18.53
N HIS A 496 -43.95 17.91 19.74
CA HIS A 496 -45.32 17.89 20.26
C HIS A 496 -45.29 18.26 21.73
#